data_AF-A0A535KFA1-F1
#
_entry.id   AF-A0A535KFA1-F1
#
_cell.length_a   1.000
_cell.length_b   1.000
_cell.length_c   1.000
_cell.angle_alpha   90.00
_cell.angle_beta   90.00
_cell.angle_gamma   90.00
#
_symmetry.space_group_name_H-M   'P 1'
#
loop_
_entity.id
_entity.type
_entity.pdbx_description
1 polymer ?
#
loop_
_entity_poly.entity_id
_entity_poly.type
_entity_poly.pdbx_seq_one_letter_code
_entity_poly.pdbx_strand_id
1 'polypeptide(L)'
;PPNAQIPQTVPNKFDCQNVVNALKTPQGQISTAKKHLTVDQALKNSFNPLNSGANAQKILFIMAFAAVMFGCINGTREIVKEEPIYRRERTVNLGIMPYMFSKIVVLGILCLLQSAVLVIIVALRAPFDHSTFLPPLVEMYISLALTSLAGLMLGLAISALAPNNDRAASFIPIILIPQVIFSGIIFQLNSPLLQILGSFFAARWSMAALGSSVGLHADLLGNEKDFAYQGTLFTKVYPTAADQLAATAHLLLMWFALVVMIVVLAAATAYFLKRKDV
;
A
#
# COMPACT_ATOMS: atom_id res chain seq x y z
N PRO A 1 -16.33 -9.63 -15.32
CA PRO A 1 -17.01 -10.64 -16.16
C PRO A 1 -18.35 -11.06 -15.56
N PRO A 2 -19.40 -11.30 -16.37
CA PRO A 2 -20.68 -11.79 -15.87
C PRO A 2 -20.44 -13.10 -15.11
N ASN A 3 -20.92 -13.18 -13.87
CA ASN A 3 -20.65 -14.34 -13.04
C ASN A 3 -21.29 -15.58 -13.69
N ALA A 4 -20.46 -16.52 -14.14
CA ALA A 4 -20.88 -17.72 -14.86
C ALA A 4 -21.75 -18.66 -14.01
N GLN A 5 -21.97 -18.32 -12.74
CA GLN A 5 -22.69 -19.11 -11.75
C GLN A 5 -24.15 -18.66 -11.55
N ILE A 6 -24.54 -17.50 -12.06
CA ILE A 6 -25.91 -16.98 -11.98
C ILE A 6 -26.63 -17.27 -13.32
N PRO A 7 -27.89 -17.78 -13.32
CA PRO A 7 -28.68 -17.93 -14.54
C PRO A 7 -28.67 -16.62 -15.34
N GLN A 8 -28.41 -16.68 -16.65
CA GLN A 8 -28.26 -15.46 -17.45
C GLN A 8 -29.58 -14.65 -17.59
N THR A 9 -30.70 -15.24 -17.16
CA THR A 9 -32.05 -14.69 -17.18
C THR A 9 -32.33 -13.70 -16.04
N VAL A 10 -31.40 -13.46 -15.12
CA VAL A 10 -31.60 -12.54 -13.98
C VAL A 10 -31.48 -11.08 -14.44
N PRO A 11 -32.55 -10.27 -14.31
CA PRO A 11 -32.47 -8.84 -14.54
C PRO A 11 -31.61 -8.17 -13.46
N ASN A 12 -30.70 -7.30 -13.89
CA ASN A 12 -29.79 -6.53 -13.05
C ASN A 12 -28.90 -7.36 -12.09
N LYS A 13 -27.91 -8.07 -12.67
CA LYS A 13 -26.95 -8.97 -11.99
C LYS A 13 -26.08 -8.31 -10.90
N PHE A 14 -26.12 -6.99 -10.78
CA PHE A 14 -25.37 -6.20 -9.80
C PHE A 14 -26.15 -5.94 -8.50
N ASP A 15 -27.45 -6.24 -8.48
CA ASP A 15 -28.28 -6.09 -7.28
C ASP A 15 -28.27 -7.41 -6.47
N CYS A 16 -27.70 -7.34 -5.27
CA CYS A 16 -27.59 -8.48 -4.35
C CYS A 16 -28.94 -9.13 -4.07
N GLN A 17 -30.01 -8.34 -3.98
CA GLN A 17 -31.33 -8.85 -3.67
C GLN A 17 -31.91 -9.65 -4.85
N ASN A 18 -31.65 -9.20 -6.08
CA ASN A 18 -32.06 -9.91 -7.29
C ASN A 18 -31.30 -11.22 -7.47
N VAL A 19 -30.00 -11.26 -7.12
CA VAL A 19 -29.19 -12.48 -7.15
C VAL A 19 -29.67 -13.49 -6.09
N VAL A 20 -29.95 -13.04 -4.87
CA VAL A 20 -30.51 -13.89 -3.79
C VAL A 20 -31.87 -14.45 -4.20
N ASN A 21 -32.76 -13.60 -4.71
CA ASN A 21 -34.09 -14.00 -5.14
C ASN A 21 -34.02 -15.01 -6.30
N ALA A 22 -33.12 -14.78 -7.27
CA ALA A 22 -32.91 -15.67 -8.40
C ALA A 22 -32.38 -17.05 -7.98
N LEU A 23 -31.42 -17.10 -7.04
CA LEU A 23 -30.84 -18.36 -6.56
C LEU A 23 -31.81 -19.15 -5.67
N LYS A 24 -32.79 -18.49 -5.04
CA LYS A 24 -33.89 -19.14 -4.30
C LYS A 24 -35.00 -19.71 -5.19
N THR A 25 -35.07 -19.37 -6.48
CA THR A 25 -36.05 -19.96 -7.40
C THR A 25 -35.76 -21.45 -7.68
N PRO A 26 -36.78 -22.26 -8.03
CA PRO A 26 -36.58 -23.67 -8.38
C PRO A 26 -35.56 -23.88 -9.51
N GLN A 27 -35.49 -22.97 -10.48
CA GLN A 27 -34.51 -23.03 -11.57
C GLN A 27 -33.08 -22.66 -11.14
N GLY A 28 -32.95 -21.75 -10.15
CA GLY A 28 -31.68 -21.44 -9.50
C GLY A 28 -31.12 -22.65 -8.77
N GLN A 29 -31.97 -23.36 -8.00
CA GLN A 29 -31.58 -24.57 -7.25
C GLN A 29 -31.17 -25.74 -8.17
N ILE A 30 -31.83 -25.91 -9.31
CA ILE A 30 -31.45 -26.92 -10.31
C ILE A 30 -30.10 -26.56 -10.96
N SER A 31 -29.82 -25.27 -11.14
CA SER A 31 -28.55 -24.78 -11.72
C SER A 31 -27.36 -24.91 -10.75
N THR A 32 -27.60 -24.74 -9.44
CA THR A 32 -26.58 -24.95 -8.40
C THR A 32 -26.34 -26.45 -8.13
N ALA A 33 -27.40 -27.27 -8.16
CA ALA A 33 -27.30 -28.72 -8.03
C ALA A 33 -26.50 -29.37 -9.18
N LYS A 34 -26.68 -28.90 -10.43
CA LYS A 34 -25.87 -29.33 -11.59
C LYS A 34 -24.39 -29.01 -11.46
N LYS A 35 -24.02 -28.06 -10.60
CA LYS A 35 -22.63 -27.65 -10.35
C LYS A 35 -22.08 -28.19 -9.02
N HIS A 36 -22.80 -29.10 -8.35
CA HIS A 36 -22.46 -29.64 -7.03
C HIS A 36 -22.22 -28.56 -5.95
N LEU A 37 -22.89 -27.40 -6.06
CA LEU A 37 -22.76 -26.30 -5.11
C LEU A 37 -24.06 -26.13 -4.32
N THR A 38 -23.95 -25.88 -3.01
CA THR A 38 -25.10 -25.41 -2.22
C THR A 38 -25.47 -23.98 -2.61
N VAL A 39 -26.71 -23.56 -2.35
CA VAL A 39 -27.19 -22.20 -2.66
C VAL A 39 -26.30 -21.15 -1.98
N ASP A 40 -25.86 -21.41 -0.74
CA ASP A 40 -24.97 -20.53 0.01
C ASP A 40 -23.56 -20.45 -0.59
N GLN A 41 -23.02 -21.57 -1.08
CA GLN A 41 -21.73 -21.59 -1.79
C GLN A 41 -21.82 -20.87 -3.13
N ALA A 42 -22.93 -21.04 -3.86
CA ALA A 42 -23.18 -20.33 -5.11
C ALA A 42 -23.36 -18.82 -4.89
N LEU A 43 -24.01 -18.41 -3.80
CA LEU A 43 -24.08 -17.01 -3.36
C LEU A 43 -22.69 -16.47 -3.04
N LYS A 44 -21.93 -17.15 -2.18
CA LYS A 44 -20.58 -16.72 -1.78
C LYS A 44 -19.65 -16.58 -3.00
N ASN A 45 -19.69 -17.51 -3.94
CA ASN A 45 -18.92 -17.44 -5.19
C ASN A 45 -19.47 -16.43 -6.20
N SER A 46 -20.76 -16.08 -6.07
CA SER A 46 -21.40 -15.04 -6.89
C SER A 46 -20.92 -13.64 -6.50
N PHE A 47 -20.74 -13.41 -5.20
CA PHE A 47 -20.26 -12.15 -4.63
C PHE A 47 -18.73 -12.07 -4.61
N ASN A 48 -18.05 -13.19 -4.33
CA ASN A 48 -16.60 -13.35 -4.38
C ASN A 48 -16.23 -14.38 -5.46
N PRO A 49 -16.18 -13.98 -6.75
CA PRO A 49 -15.71 -14.89 -7.79
C PRO A 49 -14.26 -15.30 -7.48
N LEU A 50 -14.10 -16.56 -7.05
CA LEU A 50 -12.84 -17.29 -6.84
C LEU A 50 -11.59 -16.42 -6.58
N ASN A 51 -11.25 -16.20 -5.31
CA ASN A 51 -9.99 -15.57 -4.87
C ASN A 51 -9.71 -14.15 -5.40
N SER A 52 -10.72 -13.43 -5.91
CA SER A 52 -10.55 -12.04 -6.39
C SER A 52 -9.92 -11.12 -5.33
N GLY A 53 -10.35 -11.23 -4.06
CA GLY A 53 -9.77 -10.45 -2.95
C GLY A 53 -8.30 -10.77 -2.70
N ALA A 54 -7.93 -12.05 -2.67
CA ALA A 54 -6.54 -12.48 -2.49
C ALA A 54 -5.64 -12.05 -3.66
N ASN A 55 -6.16 -12.01 -4.89
CA ASN A 55 -5.42 -11.50 -6.05
C ASN A 55 -5.21 -9.99 -5.98
N ALA A 56 -6.25 -9.23 -5.59
CA ALA A 56 -6.13 -7.80 -5.36
C ALA A 56 -5.10 -7.51 -4.27
N GLN A 57 -5.16 -8.22 -3.14
CA GLN A 57 -4.21 -8.10 -2.04
C GLN A 57 -2.75 -8.29 -2.49
N LYS A 58 -2.48 -9.30 -3.34
CA LYS A 58 -1.14 -9.53 -3.90
C LYS A 58 -0.68 -8.41 -4.82
N ILE A 59 -1.55 -7.90 -5.70
CA ILE A 59 -1.21 -6.78 -6.59
C ILE A 59 -0.86 -5.54 -5.76
N LEU A 60 -1.70 -5.19 -4.79
CA LEU A 60 -1.45 -4.06 -3.90
C LEU A 60 -0.14 -4.21 -3.12
N PHE A 61 0.15 -5.42 -2.64
CA PHE A 61 1.40 -5.72 -1.95
C PHE A 61 2.61 -5.50 -2.83
N ILE A 62 2.58 -5.99 -4.07
CA ILE A 62 3.67 -5.79 -5.03
C ILE A 62 3.83 -4.30 -5.34
N MET A 63 2.74 -3.55 -5.49
CA MET A 63 2.80 -2.10 -5.72
C MET A 63 3.43 -1.36 -4.54
N ALA A 64 2.98 -1.64 -3.31
CA ALA A 64 3.52 -1.04 -2.09
C ALA A 64 5.01 -1.35 -1.93
N PHE A 65 5.38 -2.63 -2.11
CA PHE A 65 6.77 -3.07 -2.05
C PHE A 65 7.64 -2.39 -3.10
N ALA A 66 7.17 -2.32 -4.35
CA ALA A 66 7.88 -1.63 -5.43
C ALA A 66 8.09 -0.15 -5.13
N ALA A 67 7.07 0.55 -4.62
CA ALA A 67 7.17 1.95 -4.24
C ALA A 67 8.23 2.19 -3.15
N VAL A 68 8.23 1.39 -2.07
CA VAL A 68 9.27 1.46 -1.03
C VAL A 68 10.64 1.17 -1.63
N MET A 69 10.75 0.13 -2.46
CA MET A 69 12.00 -0.29 -3.10
C MET A 69 12.59 0.81 -3.98
N PHE A 70 11.78 1.48 -4.81
CA PHE A 70 12.21 2.60 -5.64
C PHE A 70 12.84 3.70 -4.80
N GLY A 71 12.13 4.17 -3.77
CA GLY A 71 12.65 5.18 -2.86
C GLY A 71 13.97 4.77 -2.21
N CYS A 72 14.00 3.57 -1.62
CA CYS A 72 15.20 3.05 -0.96
C CYS A 72 16.40 3.00 -1.91
N ILE A 73 16.23 2.44 -3.11
CA ILE A 73 17.32 2.32 -4.09
C ILE A 73 17.83 3.69 -4.51
N ASN A 74 16.94 4.64 -4.77
CA ASN A 74 17.31 6.00 -5.20
C ASN A 74 18.11 6.74 -4.11
N GLY A 75 17.76 6.57 -2.83
CA GLY A 75 18.42 7.28 -1.73
C GLY A 75 19.68 6.62 -1.17
N THR A 76 19.79 5.29 -1.21
CA THR A 76 20.77 4.53 -0.40
C THR A 76 22.23 4.86 -0.71
N ARG A 77 22.58 5.23 -1.95
CA ARG A 77 23.97 5.54 -2.33
C ARG A 77 24.28 7.02 -2.46
N GLU A 78 23.28 7.89 -2.37
CA GLU A 78 23.44 9.28 -2.79
C GLU A 78 24.38 10.09 -1.89
N ILE A 79 24.19 10.00 -0.57
CA ILE A 79 24.99 10.78 0.40
C ILE A 79 26.40 10.20 0.53
N VAL A 80 26.51 8.88 0.67
CA VAL A 80 27.80 8.20 0.86
C VAL A 80 28.73 8.34 -0.36
N LYS A 81 28.18 8.45 -1.57
CA LYS A 81 28.94 8.68 -2.80
C LYS A 81 29.57 10.07 -2.83
N GLU A 82 28.87 11.06 -2.30
CA GLU A 82 29.29 12.46 -2.34
C GLU A 82 29.93 12.94 -1.03
N GLU A 83 30.06 12.07 -0.02
CA GLU A 83 30.63 12.41 1.28
C GLU A 83 31.98 13.18 1.18
N PRO A 84 32.94 12.82 0.30
CA PRO A 84 34.19 13.57 0.16
C PRO A 84 34.00 15.00 -0.38
N ILE A 85 33.00 15.21 -1.25
CA ILE A 85 32.67 16.52 -1.83
C ILE A 85 31.95 17.37 -0.77
N TYR A 86 30.94 16.78 -0.11
CA TYR A 86 30.21 17.41 0.97
C TYR A 86 31.14 17.93 2.08
N ARG A 87 32.13 17.13 2.50
CA ARG A 87 33.12 17.57 3.51
C ARG A 87 33.95 18.77 3.06
N ARG A 88 34.28 18.88 1.77
CA ARG A 88 35.04 20.02 1.21
C ARG A 88 34.18 21.28 1.10
N GLU A 89 32.92 21.17 0.72
CA GLU A 89 32.02 22.33 0.63
C GLU A 89 31.59 22.83 2.01
N ARG A 90 31.55 21.95 3.01
CA ARG A 90 31.24 22.30 4.40
C ARG A 90 32.26 23.24 5.04
N THR A 91 33.54 23.15 4.66
CA THR A 91 34.58 24.09 5.14
C THR A 91 34.40 25.50 4.58
N VAL A 92 33.59 25.66 3.53
CA VAL A 92 33.27 26.93 2.87
C VAL A 92 31.83 27.38 3.17
N ASN A 93 31.24 26.91 4.29
CA ASN A 93 29.94 27.34 4.84
C ASN A 93 28.67 26.79 4.14
N LEU A 94 28.72 25.61 3.51
CA LEU A 94 27.51 24.92 3.03
C LEU A 94 26.65 24.43 4.22
N GLY A 95 25.36 24.76 4.28
CA GLY A 95 24.44 24.27 5.31
C GLY A 95 23.93 22.83 5.08
N ILE A 96 23.70 22.08 6.16
CA ILE A 96 23.13 20.70 6.11
C ILE A 96 21.72 20.71 5.48
N MET A 97 20.87 21.68 5.86
CA MET A 97 19.49 21.74 5.41
C MET A 97 19.36 22.02 3.89
N PRO A 98 20.07 23.01 3.31
CA PRO A 98 20.10 23.20 1.85
C PRO A 98 20.58 21.97 1.08
N TYR A 99 21.64 21.29 1.56
CA TYR A 99 22.15 20.06 0.95
C TYR A 99 21.10 18.95 0.96
N MET A 100 20.52 18.67 2.13
CA MET A 100 19.52 17.63 2.29
C MET A 100 18.28 17.92 1.44
N PHE A 101 17.79 19.16 1.45
CA PHE A 101 16.61 19.54 0.67
C PHE A 101 16.84 19.40 -0.84
N SER A 102 18.03 19.74 -1.34
CA SER A 102 18.42 19.52 -2.74
C SER A 102 18.30 18.04 -3.13
N LYS A 103 18.81 17.12 -2.29
CA LYS A 103 18.69 15.68 -2.52
C LYS A 103 17.25 15.18 -2.45
N ILE A 104 16.50 15.62 -1.44
CA ILE A 104 15.10 15.23 -1.24
C ILE A 104 14.24 15.68 -2.44
N VAL A 105 14.42 16.90 -2.94
CA VAL A 105 13.61 17.42 -4.06
C VAL A 105 13.94 16.69 -5.35
N VAL A 106 15.21 16.56 -5.72
CA VAL A 106 15.62 15.94 -6.99
C VAL A 106 15.24 14.46 -7.03
N LEU A 107 15.59 13.70 -5.99
CA LEU A 107 15.25 12.28 -5.92
C LEU A 107 13.75 12.06 -5.65
N GLY A 108 13.11 13.00 -4.95
CA GLY A 108 11.68 13.00 -4.69
C GLY A 108 10.88 13.09 -5.99
N ILE A 109 11.24 14.01 -6.90
CA ILE A 109 10.62 14.12 -8.23
C ILE A 109 10.74 12.78 -8.98
N LEU A 110 11.91 12.15 -8.95
CA LEU A 110 12.11 10.86 -9.59
C LEU A 110 11.23 9.76 -8.97
N CYS A 111 11.08 9.73 -7.64
CA CYS A 111 10.18 8.81 -6.95
C CYS A 111 8.70 9.06 -7.30
N LEU A 112 8.29 10.33 -7.40
CA LEU A 112 6.94 10.72 -7.81
C LEU A 112 6.63 10.27 -9.24
N LEU A 113 7.58 10.40 -10.16
CA LEU A 113 7.45 9.93 -11.54
C LEU A 113 7.38 8.39 -11.60
N GLN A 114 8.25 7.68 -10.87
CA GLN A 114 8.22 6.21 -10.81
C GLN A 114 6.90 5.69 -10.23
N SER A 115 6.37 6.31 -9.18
CA SER A 115 5.06 5.97 -8.62
C SER A 115 3.92 6.24 -9.61
N ALA A 116 3.96 7.33 -10.38
CA ALA A 116 2.97 7.61 -11.43
C ALA A 116 2.97 6.53 -12.51
N VAL A 117 4.15 6.19 -13.02
CA VAL A 117 4.32 5.13 -14.03
C VAL A 117 3.80 3.79 -13.51
N LEU A 118 4.10 3.43 -12.26
CA LEU A 118 3.62 2.20 -11.64
C LEU A 118 2.08 2.14 -11.58
N VAL A 119 1.43 3.23 -11.14
CA VAL A 119 -0.04 3.31 -11.08
C VAL A 119 -0.66 3.15 -12.46
N ILE A 120 -0.12 3.85 -13.46
CA ILE A 120 -0.64 3.81 -14.84
C ILE A 120 -0.53 2.39 -15.41
N ILE A 121 0.63 1.75 -15.28
CA ILE A 121 0.85 0.39 -15.79
C ILE A 121 -0.15 -0.60 -15.18
N VAL A 122 -0.38 -0.50 -13.86
CA VAL A 122 -1.34 -1.39 -13.19
C VAL A 122 -2.77 -1.06 -13.62
N ALA A 123 -3.14 0.22 -13.70
CA ALA A 123 -4.47 0.66 -14.12
C ALA A 123 -4.85 0.17 -15.52
N LEU A 124 -3.88 0.04 -16.44
CA LEU A 124 -4.10 -0.49 -17.78
C LEU A 124 -4.47 -1.99 -17.79
N ARG A 125 -4.05 -2.75 -16.77
CA ARG A 125 -4.32 -4.19 -16.66
C ARG A 125 -5.44 -4.52 -15.68
N ALA A 126 -5.56 -3.75 -14.62
CA ALA A 126 -6.53 -3.89 -13.55
C ALA A 126 -7.11 -2.49 -13.24
N PRO A 127 -8.22 -2.10 -13.88
CA PRO A 127 -8.83 -0.80 -13.63
C PRO A 127 -9.30 -0.72 -12.18
N PHE A 128 -9.04 0.42 -11.54
CA PHE A 128 -9.48 0.69 -10.19
C PHE A 128 -10.94 1.18 -10.23
N ASP A 129 -11.89 0.28 -10.00
CA ASP A 129 -13.32 0.61 -10.04
C ASP A 129 -13.82 1.28 -8.75
N HIS A 130 -13.03 1.20 -7.67
CA HIS A 130 -13.42 1.64 -6.33
C HIS A 130 -12.45 2.69 -5.78
N SER A 131 -12.99 3.66 -5.06
CA SER A 131 -12.28 4.73 -4.35
C SER A 131 -13.10 5.19 -3.16
N THR A 132 -12.42 5.81 -2.19
CA THR A 132 -13.05 6.30 -0.97
C THR A 132 -13.74 7.66 -1.17
N PHE A 133 -12.99 8.66 -1.65
CA PHE A 133 -13.49 10.04 -1.82
C PHE A 133 -12.89 10.79 -3.02
N LEU A 134 -11.67 10.47 -3.43
CA LEU A 134 -11.02 11.02 -4.63
C LEU A 134 -11.14 10.04 -5.80
N PRO A 135 -10.85 10.47 -7.05
CA PRO A 135 -10.77 9.55 -8.17
C PRO A 135 -9.80 8.39 -7.86
N PRO A 136 -10.14 7.12 -8.19
CA PRO A 136 -9.34 5.95 -7.82
C PRO A 136 -7.86 6.06 -8.18
N LEU A 137 -7.55 6.56 -9.38
CA LEU A 137 -6.17 6.77 -9.82
C LEU A 137 -5.39 7.75 -8.92
N VAL A 138 -6.05 8.79 -8.43
CA VAL A 138 -5.43 9.83 -7.60
C VAL A 138 -5.17 9.29 -6.19
N GLU A 139 -6.09 8.55 -5.60
CA GLU A 139 -5.87 7.93 -4.27
C GLU A 139 -4.71 6.94 -4.27
N MET A 140 -4.67 6.10 -5.31
CA MET A 140 -3.61 5.10 -5.49
C MET A 140 -2.27 5.77 -5.72
N TYR A 141 -2.26 6.84 -6.53
CA TYR A 141 -1.07 7.65 -6.76
C TYR A 141 -0.54 8.31 -5.48
N ILE A 142 -1.39 9.01 -4.72
CA ILE A 142 -0.97 9.67 -3.47
C ILE A 142 -0.41 8.64 -2.49
N SER A 143 -1.09 7.50 -2.32
CA SER A 143 -0.64 6.43 -1.42
C SER A 143 0.74 5.89 -1.80
N LEU A 144 0.98 5.62 -3.09
CA LEU A 144 2.27 5.10 -3.56
C LEU A 144 3.36 6.17 -3.63
N ALA A 145 3.01 7.43 -3.89
CA ALA A 145 3.92 8.57 -3.85
C ALA A 145 4.44 8.81 -2.42
N LEU A 146 3.56 8.86 -1.42
CA LEU A 146 3.95 8.98 -0.02
C LEU A 146 4.80 7.78 0.43
N THR A 147 4.44 6.58 -0.03
CA THR A 147 5.20 5.36 0.28
C THR A 147 6.60 5.38 -0.33
N SER A 148 6.75 5.83 -1.58
CA SER A 148 8.07 5.94 -2.21
C SER A 148 8.92 7.05 -1.59
N LEU A 149 8.32 8.17 -1.18
CA LEU A 149 9.02 9.21 -0.42
C LEU A 149 9.47 8.72 0.97
N ALA A 150 8.66 7.92 1.66
CA ALA A 150 9.07 7.28 2.92
C ALA A 150 10.25 6.32 2.70
N GLY A 151 10.21 5.52 1.63
CA GLY A 151 11.33 4.69 1.19
C GLY A 151 12.58 5.52 0.85
N LEU A 152 12.41 6.67 0.20
CA LEU A 152 13.50 7.58 -0.13
C LEU A 152 14.18 8.13 1.13
N MET A 153 13.41 8.58 2.11
CA MET A 153 13.99 9.08 3.37
C MET A 153 14.71 7.97 4.13
N LEU A 154 14.18 6.75 4.10
CA LEU A 154 14.84 5.59 4.69
C LEU A 154 16.17 5.29 3.98
N GLY A 155 16.18 5.34 2.64
CA GLY A 155 17.40 5.19 1.84
C GLY A 155 18.43 6.29 2.15
N LEU A 156 18.00 7.55 2.23
CA LEU A 156 18.88 8.68 2.56
C LEU A 156 19.45 8.56 3.98
N ALA A 157 18.64 8.18 4.97
CA ALA A 157 19.09 7.97 6.34
C ALA A 157 20.20 6.90 6.41
N ILE A 158 20.04 5.82 5.65
CA ILE A 158 21.02 4.73 5.56
C ILE A 158 22.26 5.17 4.80
N SER A 159 22.11 5.96 3.73
CA SER A 159 23.23 6.55 3.01
C SER A 159 24.06 7.46 3.91
N ALA A 160 23.41 8.26 4.76
CA ALA A 160 24.08 9.11 5.74
C ALA A 160 24.80 8.29 6.81
N LEU A 161 24.28 7.12 7.21
CA LEU A 161 24.90 6.25 8.22
C LEU A 161 26.02 5.37 7.64
N ALA A 162 25.93 4.99 6.37
CA ALA A 162 26.86 4.06 5.75
C ALA A 162 28.28 4.65 5.66
N PRO A 163 29.33 3.85 5.90
CA PRO A 163 30.71 4.32 5.82
C PRO A 163 31.28 4.27 4.40
N ASN A 164 30.70 3.49 3.49
CA ASN A 164 31.09 3.42 2.08
C ASN A 164 29.94 2.93 1.20
N ASN A 165 30.11 3.11 -0.12
CA ASN A 165 29.10 2.77 -1.13
C ASN A 165 28.72 1.30 -1.13
N ASP A 166 29.68 0.40 -0.92
CA ASP A 166 29.45 -1.05 -0.94
C ASP A 166 28.57 -1.46 0.24
N ARG A 167 28.88 -0.98 1.45
CA ARG A 167 28.06 -1.26 2.64
C ARG A 167 26.66 -0.66 2.54
N ALA A 168 26.53 0.54 1.97
CA ALA A 168 25.22 1.12 1.71
C ALA A 168 24.36 0.19 0.84
N ALA A 169 24.94 -0.34 -0.24
CA ALA A 169 24.27 -1.30 -1.11
C ALA A 169 23.87 -2.59 -0.37
N SER A 170 24.75 -3.11 0.47
CA SER A 170 24.49 -4.31 1.27
C SER A 170 23.36 -4.14 2.28
N PHE A 171 23.01 -2.92 2.69
CA PHE A 171 21.88 -2.68 3.58
C PHE A 171 20.51 -2.77 2.90
N ILE A 172 20.43 -2.63 1.56
CA ILE A 172 19.15 -2.62 0.85
C ILE A 172 18.30 -3.85 1.17
N PRO A 173 18.80 -5.10 1.04
CA PRO A 173 17.99 -6.28 1.35
C PRO A 173 17.62 -6.36 2.84
N ILE A 174 18.54 -5.97 3.72
CA ILE A 174 18.34 -6.00 5.18
C ILE A 174 17.18 -5.09 5.60
N ILE A 175 16.95 -4.00 4.88
CA ILE A 175 15.86 -3.05 5.13
C ILE A 175 14.56 -3.51 4.45
N LEU A 176 14.65 -4.03 3.23
CA LEU A 176 13.48 -4.43 2.45
C LEU A 176 12.83 -5.72 2.95
N ILE A 177 13.59 -6.68 3.47
CA ILE A 177 13.04 -7.95 4.00
C ILE A 177 12.07 -7.70 5.16
N PRO A 178 12.42 -6.93 6.21
CA PRO A 178 11.48 -6.57 7.26
C PRO A 178 10.24 -5.82 6.75
N GLN A 179 10.36 -4.93 5.76
CA GLN A 179 9.20 -4.25 5.16
C GLN A 179 8.19 -5.26 4.58
N VAL A 180 8.69 -6.34 3.95
CA VAL A 180 7.87 -7.42 3.42
C VAL A 180 7.19 -8.22 4.54
N ILE A 181 7.95 -8.62 5.56
CA ILE A 181 7.47 -9.44 6.69
C ILE A 181 6.40 -8.68 7.48
N PHE A 182 6.69 -7.43 7.85
CA PHE A 182 5.85 -6.59 8.69
C PHE A 182 4.80 -5.79 7.91
N SER A 183 4.70 -6.00 6.59
CA SER A 183 3.59 -5.45 5.80
C SER A 183 2.26 -5.82 6.43
N GLY A 184 2.12 -7.07 6.88
CA GLY A 184 0.90 -7.70 7.39
C GLY A 184 0.28 -8.71 6.43
N ILE A 185 0.79 -8.83 5.19
CA ILE A 185 0.21 -9.74 4.15
C ILE A 185 0.68 -11.16 4.38
N ILE A 186 2.00 -11.31 4.52
CA ILE A 186 2.63 -12.63 4.62
C ILE A 186 2.44 -13.20 6.02
N PHE A 187 2.57 -12.35 7.03
CA PHE A 187 2.40 -12.72 8.43
C PHE A 187 1.36 -11.83 9.07
N GLN A 188 0.42 -12.45 9.77
CA GLN A 188 -0.60 -11.73 10.51
C GLN A 188 -0.02 -11.15 11.80
N LEU A 189 -0.22 -9.86 12.03
CA LEU A 189 0.29 -9.14 13.20
C LEU A 189 -0.72 -9.21 14.36
N ASN A 190 -0.93 -10.41 14.88
CA ASN A 190 -1.99 -10.67 15.87
C ASN A 190 -1.64 -10.18 17.28
N SER A 191 -0.35 -10.02 17.61
CA SER A 191 0.07 -9.53 18.93
C SER A 191 0.30 -8.01 18.92
N PRO A 192 -0.04 -7.29 20.02
CA PRO A 192 0.18 -5.85 20.13
C PRO A 192 1.63 -5.44 19.89
N LEU A 193 2.59 -6.26 20.35
CA LEU A 193 4.01 -6.02 20.12
C LEU A 193 4.37 -6.05 18.63
N LEU A 194 3.86 -7.03 17.88
CA LEU A 194 4.09 -7.11 16.44
C LEU A 194 3.49 -5.92 15.70
N GLN A 195 2.33 -5.42 16.14
CA GLN A 195 1.71 -4.23 15.56
C GLN A 195 2.54 -2.97 15.79
N ILE A 196 3.08 -2.79 16.99
CA ILE A 196 3.99 -1.69 17.30
C ILE A 196 5.25 -1.79 16.42
N LEU A 197 5.83 -2.98 16.29
CA LEU A 197 6.98 -3.17 15.39
C LEU A 197 6.61 -2.91 13.92
N GLY A 198 5.44 -3.37 13.49
CA GLY A 198 4.90 -3.14 12.16
C GLY A 198 4.70 -1.67 11.82
N SER A 199 4.41 -0.84 12.82
CA SER A 199 4.19 0.61 12.66
C SER A 199 5.43 1.38 12.19
N PHE A 200 6.63 0.81 12.33
CA PHE A 200 7.86 1.42 11.82
C PHE A 200 8.08 1.20 10.31
N PHE A 201 7.31 0.33 9.67
CA PHE A 201 7.50 -0.06 8.28
C PHE A 201 6.50 0.64 7.37
N ALA A 202 7.00 1.41 6.41
CA ALA A 202 6.19 2.12 5.42
C ALA A 202 5.23 1.19 4.64
N ALA A 203 5.66 -0.04 4.35
CA ALA A 203 4.84 -1.03 3.67
C ALA A 203 3.52 -1.33 4.43
N ARG A 204 3.52 -1.30 5.77
CA ARG A 204 2.34 -1.57 6.60
C ARG A 204 1.26 -0.50 6.43
N TRP A 205 1.67 0.76 6.43
CA TRP A 205 0.79 1.92 6.24
C TRP A 205 0.32 2.03 4.79
N SER A 206 1.22 1.78 3.84
CA SER A 206 0.89 1.72 2.41
C SER A 206 -0.19 0.67 2.13
N MET A 207 -0.07 -0.53 2.70
CA MET A 207 -1.05 -1.57 2.47
C MET A 207 -2.41 -1.26 3.09
N ALA A 208 -2.43 -0.61 4.25
CA ALA A 208 -3.67 -0.15 4.86
C ALA A 208 -4.34 0.97 4.02
N ALA A 209 -3.57 1.92 3.50
CA ALA A 209 -4.07 2.97 2.62
C ALA A 209 -4.63 2.40 1.32
N LEU A 210 -3.86 1.58 0.60
CA LEU A 210 -4.27 0.98 -0.66
C LEU A 210 -5.47 0.05 -0.49
N GLY A 211 -5.48 -0.75 0.58
CA GLY A 211 -6.59 -1.63 0.92
C GLY A 211 -7.87 -0.84 1.21
N SER A 212 -7.78 0.27 1.95
CA SER A 212 -8.90 1.17 2.22
C SER A 212 -9.42 1.84 0.94
N SER A 213 -8.52 2.30 0.06
CA SER A 213 -8.89 2.91 -1.23
C SER A 213 -9.66 1.97 -2.16
N VAL A 214 -9.24 0.71 -2.28
CA VAL A 214 -9.94 -0.26 -3.14
C VAL A 214 -11.09 -1.00 -2.46
N GLY A 215 -11.33 -0.77 -1.17
CA GLY A 215 -12.34 -1.49 -0.38
C GLY A 215 -11.98 -2.97 -0.15
N LEU A 216 -10.71 -3.27 0.12
CA LEU A 216 -10.27 -4.62 0.49
C LEU A 216 -10.62 -4.87 1.96
N HIS A 217 -11.52 -5.82 2.21
CA HIS A 217 -12.01 -6.17 3.54
C HIS A 217 -11.76 -7.65 3.87
N ALA A 218 -11.74 -7.98 5.17
CA ALA A 218 -11.45 -9.32 5.66
C ALA A 218 -12.41 -10.41 5.11
N ASP A 219 -13.67 -10.06 4.84
CA ASP A 219 -14.68 -10.96 4.23
C ASP A 219 -14.27 -11.38 2.80
N LEU A 220 -13.66 -10.49 2.02
CA LEU A 220 -13.17 -10.78 0.66
C LEU A 220 -11.93 -11.70 0.68
N LEU A 221 -11.28 -11.83 1.83
CA LEU A 221 -10.08 -12.65 2.05
C LEU A 221 -10.39 -14.02 2.68
N GLY A 222 -11.66 -14.27 3.04
CA GLY A 222 -12.10 -15.53 3.63
C GLY A 222 -11.68 -15.75 5.09
N ASN A 223 -11.16 -14.72 5.76
CA ASN A 223 -10.74 -14.76 7.16
C ASN A 223 -11.59 -13.79 7.98
N GLU A 224 -12.66 -14.32 8.59
CA GLU A 224 -13.63 -13.53 9.37
C GLU A 224 -13.07 -12.97 10.70
N LYS A 225 -11.85 -13.34 11.10
CA LYS A 225 -11.30 -13.07 12.44
C LYS A 225 -9.91 -12.45 12.50
N ASP A 226 -9.26 -12.21 11.36
CA ASP A 226 -7.82 -11.90 11.37
C ASP A 226 -7.54 -10.41 11.19
N PHE A 227 -7.02 -9.81 12.25
CA PHE A 227 -6.59 -8.41 12.42
C PHE A 227 -5.43 -7.98 11.50
N ALA A 228 -5.07 -8.76 10.50
CA ALA A 228 -3.87 -8.56 9.70
C ALA A 228 -3.93 -7.29 8.84
N TYR A 229 -5.13 -6.86 8.44
CA TYR A 229 -5.40 -5.56 7.82
C TYR A 229 -6.80 -5.09 8.13
N GLN A 230 -6.92 -3.99 8.87
CA GLN A 230 -8.17 -3.25 8.89
C GLN A 230 -8.18 -2.28 7.69
N GLY A 231 -8.40 -2.84 6.50
CA GLY A 231 -9.11 -2.08 5.48
C GLY A 231 -10.50 -1.80 6.05
N THR A 232 -10.85 -0.54 6.23
CA THR A 232 -12.13 -0.14 6.79
C THR A 232 -13.27 -0.52 5.85
N LEU A 233 -14.31 -1.16 6.39
CA LEU A 233 -15.45 -1.71 5.66
C LEU A 233 -16.33 -0.61 5.06
N PHE A 234 -16.16 -0.30 3.76
CA PHE A 234 -17.14 0.52 3.03
C PHE A 234 -17.90 -0.31 2.03
N THR A 235 -19.18 -0.42 2.32
CA THR A 235 -20.19 -0.90 1.38
C THR A 235 -20.91 0.31 0.79
N LYS A 236 -20.79 0.52 -0.52
CA LYS A 236 -21.64 1.50 -1.24
C LYS A 236 -23.09 1.03 -1.39
N VAL A 237 -23.44 -0.17 -0.90
CA VAL A 237 -24.79 -0.72 -1.04
C VAL A 237 -25.77 -0.02 -0.08
N TYR A 238 -25.29 0.45 1.08
CA TYR A 238 -26.02 1.33 2.01
C TYR A 238 -25.04 2.28 2.71
N PRO A 239 -24.54 3.33 2.04
CA PRO A 239 -23.60 4.25 2.66
C PRO A 239 -24.34 5.05 3.72
N THR A 240 -24.08 4.79 5.00
CA THR A 240 -24.37 5.80 6.01
C THR A 240 -23.30 6.88 5.92
N ALA A 241 -23.66 8.14 6.20
CA ALA A 241 -22.69 9.23 6.24
C ALA A 241 -21.54 8.95 7.24
N ALA A 242 -21.83 8.16 8.29
CA ALA A 242 -20.85 7.74 9.30
C ALA A 242 -19.81 6.77 8.74
N ASP A 243 -20.21 5.83 7.89
CA ASP A 243 -19.28 4.86 7.29
C ASP A 243 -18.31 5.58 6.34
N GLN A 244 -18.81 6.36 5.39
CA GLN A 244 -17.93 7.09 4.47
C GLN A 244 -16.99 8.07 5.18
N LEU A 245 -17.41 8.65 6.32
CA LEU A 245 -16.54 9.47 7.16
C LEU A 245 -15.42 8.64 7.82
N ALA A 246 -15.74 7.47 8.36
CA ALA A 246 -14.73 6.56 8.91
C ALA A 246 -13.69 6.15 7.85
N ALA A 247 -14.10 6.07 6.58
CA ALA A 247 -13.25 5.76 5.44
C ALA A 247 -12.16 6.76 5.21
N THR A 248 -12.63 7.97 5.02
CA THR A 248 -11.80 9.12 4.74
C THR A 248 -10.88 9.36 5.91
N ALA A 249 -11.39 9.28 7.15
CA ALA A 249 -10.59 9.42 8.36
C ALA A 249 -9.47 8.37 8.44
N HIS A 250 -9.76 7.10 8.14
CA HIS A 250 -8.75 6.05 8.17
C HIS A 250 -7.69 6.24 7.08
N LEU A 251 -8.10 6.50 5.83
CA LEU A 251 -7.17 6.75 4.72
C LEU A 251 -6.27 7.97 5.00
N LEU A 252 -6.86 9.06 5.49
CA LEU A 252 -6.12 10.26 5.88
C LEU A 252 -5.14 9.99 7.04
N LEU A 253 -5.53 9.16 8.01
CA LEU A 253 -4.64 8.74 9.10
C LEU A 253 -3.46 7.93 8.57
N MET A 254 -3.68 7.03 7.60
CA MET A 254 -2.59 6.27 6.96
C MET A 254 -1.63 7.19 6.19
N TRP A 255 -2.16 8.17 5.45
CA TRP A 255 -1.33 9.18 4.78
C TRP A 255 -0.57 10.05 5.77
N PHE A 256 -1.23 10.48 6.85
CA PHE A 256 -0.61 11.22 7.93
C PHE A 256 0.55 10.43 8.56
N ALA A 257 0.37 9.14 8.84
CA ALA A 257 1.42 8.28 9.37
C ALA A 257 2.62 8.17 8.41
N LEU A 258 2.38 8.04 7.09
CA LEU A 258 3.44 8.08 6.08
C LEU A 258 4.20 9.43 6.09
N VAL A 259 3.48 10.55 6.18
CA VAL A 259 4.09 11.89 6.27
C VAL A 259 4.92 12.04 7.54
N VAL A 260 4.41 11.58 8.68
CA VAL A 260 5.15 11.58 9.95
C VAL A 260 6.44 10.78 9.82
N MET A 261 6.40 9.59 9.21
CA MET A 261 7.61 8.80 8.97
C MET A 261 8.61 9.51 8.05
N ILE A 262 8.15 10.19 7.00
CA ILE A 262 9.01 10.99 6.12
C ILE A 262 9.73 12.07 6.93
N VAL A 263 9.01 12.82 7.77
CA VAL A 263 9.58 13.89 8.59
C VAL A 263 10.57 13.34 9.62
N VAL A 264 10.22 12.25 10.30
CA VAL A 264 11.09 11.60 11.30
C VAL A 264 12.38 11.09 10.66
N LEU A 265 12.29 10.43 9.49
CA LEU A 265 13.47 9.93 8.78
C LEU A 265 14.31 11.07 8.17
N ALA A 266 13.70 12.17 7.75
CA ALA A 266 14.43 13.36 7.33
C ALA A 266 15.20 13.98 8.51
N ALA A 267 14.58 14.08 9.69
CA ALA A 267 15.26 14.53 10.91
C ALA A 267 16.40 13.58 11.32
N ALA A 268 16.21 12.27 11.22
CA ALA A 268 17.24 11.27 11.46
C ALA A 268 18.42 11.41 10.47
N THR A 269 18.14 11.65 9.19
CA THR A 269 19.15 11.90 8.16
C THR A 269 19.98 13.14 8.50
N ALA A 270 19.33 14.25 8.85
CA ALA A 270 20.01 15.47 9.28
C ALA A 270 20.86 15.25 10.53
N TYR A 271 20.37 14.46 11.49
CA TYR A 271 21.11 14.10 12.70
C TYR A 271 22.37 13.27 12.38
N PHE A 272 22.27 12.25 11.53
CA PHE A 272 23.42 11.43 11.13
C PHE A 272 24.47 12.23 10.35
N LEU A 273 24.04 13.14 9.47
CA LEU A 273 24.94 14.08 8.80
C LEU A 273 25.66 14.99 9.80
N LYS A 274 24.92 15.59 10.75
CA LYS A 274 25.51 16.44 11.79
C LYS A 274 26.52 15.67 12.66
N ARG A 275 26.28 14.39 12.94
CA ARG A 275 27.22 13.56 13.71
C ARG A 275 28.49 13.23 12.92
N LYS A 276 28.43 13.15 11.59
CA LYS A 276 29.60 12.97 10.71
C LYS A 276 30.44 14.24 10.54
N ASP A 277 29.85 15.41 10.78
CA ASP A 277 30.53 16.72 10.76
C ASP A 277 31.45 16.95 11.99
N VAL A 278 31.20 16.28 13.12
CA VAL A 278 32.00 16.35 14.37
C VAL A 278 33.13 15.34 14.34
#